data_AF-A0A8S2FLG4-F1
#
_entry.id   AF-A0A8S2FLG4-F1
#
_cell.length_a   1.000
_cell.length_b   1.000
_cell.length_c   1.000
_cell.angle_alpha   90.00
_cell.angle_beta   90.00
_cell.angle_gamma   90.00
#
_symmetry.space_group_name_H-M   'P 1'
#
loop_
_entity.id
_entity.type
_entity.pdbx_description
1 polymer ?
#
loop_
_entity_poly.entity_id
_entity_poly.type
_entity_poly.pdbx_seq_one_letter_code
_entity_poly.pdbx_strand_id
1 'polypeptide(L)'
;MLSKSPIPSTCDVPSSTNDVFNIFSPRHTLVRKQAEENYLDTANKKRKKYDEHLNNLAEQFKLRDCVSIPIHSVDRTNTDAKLLPCLIIAKEKKGDDVGFRLACQFGEIQNWYTIESLVDLRSS
;
A
#
# COMPACT_ATOMS: atom_id res chain seq x y z
N MET A 1 43.28 -10.89 21.18
CA MET A 1 44.17 -9.91 20.53
C MET A 1 43.75 -9.79 19.08
N LEU A 2 43.22 -8.62 18.69
CA LEU A 2 42.68 -8.33 17.36
C LEU A 2 43.84 -7.99 16.40
N SER A 3 44.10 -8.81 15.40
CA SER A 3 44.98 -8.46 14.28
C SER A 3 44.14 -7.84 13.16
N LYS A 4 44.19 -6.50 13.05
CA LYS A 4 43.65 -5.75 11.91
C LYS A 4 44.56 -5.96 10.70
N SER A 5 44.01 -6.46 9.61
CA SER A 5 44.67 -6.46 8.30
C SER A 5 44.60 -5.05 7.69
N PRO A 6 45.69 -4.51 7.11
CA PRO A 6 45.66 -3.22 6.42
C PRO A 6 45.06 -3.35 5.02
N ILE A 7 44.12 -2.47 4.68
CA ILE A 7 43.53 -2.31 3.34
C ILE A 7 44.49 -1.42 2.53
N PRO A 8 44.98 -1.82 1.34
CA PRO A 8 45.78 -0.94 0.51
C PRO A 8 44.91 0.02 -0.30
N SER A 9 45.18 1.31 -0.04
CA SER A 9 45.38 2.43 -0.97
C SER A 9 44.46 2.59 -2.19
N THR A 10 43.85 3.76 -2.21
CA THR A 10 43.20 4.47 -3.30
C THR A 10 43.91 4.31 -4.64
N CYS A 11 43.17 3.88 -5.65
CA CYS A 11 43.51 4.13 -7.04
C CYS A 11 42.91 5.50 -7.38
N ASP A 12 43.75 6.54 -7.36
CA ASP A 12 43.43 7.83 -7.94
C ASP A 12 43.13 7.64 -9.42
N VAL A 13 41.85 7.73 -9.80
CA VAL A 13 41.45 7.83 -11.21
C VAL A 13 41.69 9.29 -11.62
N PRO A 14 42.54 9.55 -12.63
CA PRO A 14 42.84 10.90 -13.05
C PRO A 14 41.57 11.62 -13.53
N SER A 15 41.37 12.80 -12.98
CA SER A 15 40.48 13.84 -13.50
C SER A 15 40.90 14.17 -14.92
N SER A 16 40.18 13.63 -15.91
CA SER A 16 40.24 14.06 -17.30
C SER A 16 38.86 14.55 -17.69
N THR A 17 38.77 15.87 -17.75
CA THR A 17 37.72 16.63 -18.42
C THR A 17 37.53 16.11 -19.84
N ASN A 18 36.42 15.43 -20.07
CA ASN A 18 35.79 15.38 -21.37
C ASN A 18 34.29 15.43 -21.12
N ASP A 19 33.69 16.58 -21.46
CA ASP A 19 32.27 16.71 -21.68
C ASP A 19 31.80 15.57 -22.58
N VAL A 20 31.25 14.51 -22.00
CA VAL A 20 30.44 13.54 -22.75
C VAL A 20 29.09 14.21 -22.97
N PHE A 21 29.08 15.11 -23.94
CA PHE A 21 27.89 15.65 -24.56
C PHE A 21 27.01 14.48 -25.00
N ASN A 22 25.99 14.20 -24.18
CA ASN A 22 24.61 14.00 -24.60
C ASN A 22 24.44 13.28 -25.96
N ILE A 23 24.86 12.02 -26.06
CA ILE A 23 24.44 11.13 -27.17
C ILE A 23 23.10 10.47 -26.79
N PHE A 24 22.14 11.25 -26.31
CA PHE A 24 20.75 10.81 -26.32
C PHE A 24 20.18 11.14 -27.69
N SER A 25 20.16 10.14 -28.57
CA SER A 25 19.45 10.27 -29.84
C SER A 25 18.03 10.77 -29.55
N PRO A 26 17.57 11.87 -30.17
CA PRO A 26 16.29 12.50 -29.84
C PRO A 26 15.11 11.54 -30.00
N ARG A 27 15.24 10.51 -30.85
CA ARG A 27 14.29 9.40 -30.94
C ARG A 27 14.17 8.60 -29.64
N HIS A 28 15.28 8.26 -28.99
CA HIS A 28 15.24 7.48 -27.75
C HIS A 28 14.65 8.28 -26.59
N THR A 29 14.88 9.59 -26.55
CA THR A 29 14.25 10.48 -25.56
C THR A 29 12.74 10.56 -25.77
N LEU A 30 12.27 10.67 -27.01
CA LEU A 30 10.84 10.66 -27.33
C LEU A 30 10.17 9.32 -27.00
N VAL A 31 10.82 8.20 -27.36
CA VAL A 31 10.32 6.85 -27.05
C VAL A 31 10.23 6.63 -25.54
N ARG A 32 11.22 7.11 -24.77
CA ARG A 32 11.18 7.02 -23.30
C ARG A 32 10.04 7.84 -22.70
N LYS A 33 9.88 9.10 -23.11
CA LYS A 33 8.76 9.93 -22.65
C LYS A 33 7.41 9.27 -22.96
N GLN A 34 7.23 8.77 -24.17
CA GLN A 34 5.99 8.09 -24.55
C GLN A 34 5.78 6.79 -23.75
N ALA A 35 6.84 6.04 -23.47
CA ALA A 35 6.76 4.85 -22.62
C ALA A 35 6.41 5.19 -21.17
N GLU A 36 6.98 6.27 -20.63
CA GLU A 36 6.68 6.79 -19.29
C GLU A 36 5.22 7.24 -19.18
N GLU A 37 4.74 8.03 -20.14
CA GLU A 37 3.34 8.45 -20.22
C GLU A 37 2.39 7.25 -20.28
N ASN A 38 2.66 6.28 -21.16
CA ASN A 38 1.86 5.07 -21.28
C ASN A 38 1.87 4.23 -19.98
N TYR A 39 3.01 4.16 -19.30
CA TYR A 39 3.12 3.46 -18.02
C TYR A 39 2.29 4.15 -16.95
N LEU A 40 2.39 5.48 -16.82
CA LEU A 40 1.62 6.27 -15.87
C LEU A 40 0.12 6.17 -16.14
N ASP A 41 -0.30 6.28 -17.39
CA ASP A 41 -1.70 6.11 -17.79
C ASP A 41 -2.24 4.73 -17.43
N THR A 42 -1.43 3.69 -17.65
CA THR A 42 -1.82 2.32 -17.31
C THR A 42 -1.92 2.14 -15.79
N ALA A 43 -0.98 2.68 -15.02
CA ALA A 43 -1.00 2.66 -13.57
C ALA A 43 -2.22 3.41 -13.01
N ASN A 44 -2.52 4.59 -13.54
CA ASN A 44 -3.69 5.39 -13.15
C ASN A 44 -5.01 4.68 -13.48
N LYS A 45 -5.12 4.06 -14.67
CA LYS A 45 -6.29 3.25 -15.03
C LYS A 45 -6.49 2.07 -14.07
N LYS A 46 -5.41 1.39 -13.69
CA LYS A 46 -5.48 0.27 -12.72
C LYS A 46 -5.90 0.76 -11.34
N ARG A 47 -5.32 1.87 -10.87
CA ARG A 47 -5.68 2.49 -9.60
C ARG A 47 -7.16 2.90 -9.57
N LYS A 48 -7.64 3.58 -10.60
CA LYS A 48 -9.05 3.99 -10.68
C LYS A 48 -10.01 2.80 -10.58
N LYS A 49 -9.73 1.70 -11.28
CA LYS A 49 -10.53 0.48 -11.21
C LYS A 49 -10.53 -0.14 -9.82
N TYR A 50 -9.39 -0.08 -9.13
CA TYR A 50 -9.26 -0.56 -7.76
C TYR A 50 -10.11 0.29 -6.80
N ASP A 51 -10.01 1.61 -6.89
CA ASP A 51 -10.78 2.55 -6.05
C ASP A 51 -12.30 2.40 -6.30
N GLU A 52 -12.71 2.27 -7.58
CA GLU A 52 -14.11 1.96 -7.95
C GLU A 52 -14.59 0.63 -7.35
N HIS A 53 -13.74 -0.40 -7.37
CA HIS A 53 -14.06 -1.70 -6.77
C HIS A 53 -14.25 -1.61 -5.24
N LEU A 54 -13.35 -0.90 -4.55
CA LEU A 54 -13.45 -0.68 -3.10
C LEU A 54 -14.72 0.09 -2.73
N ASN A 55 -15.07 1.11 -3.51
CA ASN A 55 -16.29 1.88 -3.29
C ASN A 55 -17.55 1.04 -3.46
N ASN A 56 -17.59 0.22 -4.53
CA ASN A 56 -18.69 -0.72 -4.74
C ASN A 56 -18.83 -1.73 -3.59
N LEU A 57 -17.71 -2.22 -3.04
CA LEU A 57 -17.73 -3.10 -1.86
C LEU A 57 -18.23 -2.35 -0.62
N ALA A 58 -17.74 -1.13 -0.39
CA ALA A 58 -18.14 -0.32 0.76
C ALA A 58 -19.64 0.00 0.75
N GLU A 59 -20.26 0.17 -0.42
CA GLU A 59 -21.70 0.38 -0.56
C GLU A 59 -22.54 -0.84 -0.12
N GLN A 60 -22.01 -2.06 -0.25
CA GLN A 60 -22.73 -3.28 0.12
C GLN A 60 -22.85 -3.49 1.63
N PHE A 61 -22.01 -2.83 2.43
CA PHE A 61 -22.05 -2.92 3.89
C PHE A 61 -23.08 -1.95 4.48
N LYS A 62 -23.94 -2.51 5.34
CA LYS A 62 -24.98 -1.79 6.08
C LYS A 62 -24.62 -1.68 7.56
N LEU A 63 -25.31 -0.77 8.25
CA LEU A 63 -25.23 -0.72 9.71
C LEU A 63 -25.73 -2.04 10.29
N ARG A 64 -25.06 -2.50 11.35
CA ARG A 64 -25.26 -3.79 12.03
C ARG A 64 -24.87 -5.02 11.22
N ASP A 65 -24.22 -4.87 10.07
CA ASP A 65 -23.59 -6.02 9.41
C ASP A 65 -22.41 -6.54 10.25
N CYS A 66 -22.25 -7.86 10.27
CA CYS A 66 -21.12 -8.53 10.90
C CYS A 66 -19.89 -8.50 9.97
N VAL A 67 -18.79 -8.00 10.50
CA VAL A 67 -17.48 -7.96 9.83
C VAL A 67 -16.42 -8.45 10.80
N SER A 68 -15.22 -8.75 10.30
CA SER A 68 -14.07 -8.97 11.18
C SER A 68 -12.88 -8.11 10.83
N ILE A 69 -12.08 -7.81 11.85
CA ILE A 69 -10.81 -7.11 11.70
C ILE A 69 -9.69 -8.13 11.94
N PRO A 70 -8.71 -8.25 11.03
CA PRO A 70 -7.53 -9.06 11.26
C PRO A 70 -6.64 -8.43 12.35
N ILE A 71 -6.42 -9.17 13.44
CA ILE A 71 -5.46 -8.83 14.49
C ILE A 71 -4.09 -9.35 14.05
N HIS A 72 -3.21 -8.42 13.71
CA HIS A 72 -1.84 -8.70 13.28
C HIS A 72 -0.87 -8.74 14.48
N SER A 73 -1.28 -9.28 15.63
CA SER A 73 -0.37 -9.42 16.78
C SER A 73 0.58 -10.57 16.51
N VAL A 74 1.71 -10.26 15.89
CA VAL A 74 2.80 -11.20 15.64
C VAL A 74 3.66 -11.28 16.90
N ASP A 75 3.23 -12.04 17.89
CA ASP A 75 4.20 -12.55 18.86
C ASP A 75 5.04 -13.62 18.16
N ARG A 76 6.34 -13.73 18.49
CA ARG A 76 7.28 -14.69 17.87
C ARG A 76 6.79 -16.15 17.87
N THR A 77 5.77 -16.46 18.68
CA THR A 77 5.18 -17.78 18.87
C THR A 77 3.73 -17.90 18.39
N ASN A 78 3.08 -16.81 17.95
CA ASN A 78 1.69 -16.80 17.49
C ASN A 78 1.65 -16.32 16.04
N THR A 79 1.79 -17.27 15.10
CA THR A 79 1.74 -17.00 13.66
C THR A 79 0.32 -17.00 13.11
N ASP A 80 -0.67 -17.43 13.89
CA ASP A 80 -2.04 -17.54 13.44
C ASP A 80 -2.72 -16.15 13.48
N ALA A 81 -3.07 -15.64 12.30
CA ALA A 81 -3.85 -14.42 12.18
C ALA A 81 -5.23 -14.63 12.83
N LYS A 82 -5.50 -13.89 13.91
CA LYS A 82 -6.80 -13.95 14.60
C LYS A 82 -7.75 -12.92 14.01
N LEU A 83 -8.96 -13.34 13.68
CA LEU A 83 -10.03 -12.43 13.27
C LEU A 83 -10.81 -11.98 14.51
N LEU A 84 -11.00 -10.68 14.66
CA LEU A 84 -11.88 -10.11 15.68
C LEU A 84 -13.26 -9.85 15.07
N PRO A 85 -14.31 -10.59 15.45
CA PRO A 85 -15.66 -10.32 14.98
C PRO A 85 -16.21 -9.01 15.59
N CYS A 86 -16.80 -8.19 14.73
CA CYS A 86 -17.30 -6.86 15.01
C CYS A 86 -18.61 -6.59 14.27
N LEU A 87 -19.38 -5.64 14.78
CA LEU A 87 -20.58 -5.09 14.15
C LEU A 87 -20.31 -3.67 13.69
N ILE A 88 -20.81 -3.31 12.50
CA ILE A 88 -20.75 -1.93 12.00
C ILE A 88 -21.77 -1.09 12.77
N ILE A 89 -21.30 -0.07 13.48
CA ILE A 89 -22.17 0.84 14.25
C ILE A 89 -22.36 2.20 13.57
N ALA A 90 -21.39 2.63 12.77
CA ALA A 90 -21.48 3.86 12.00
C ALA A 90 -20.75 3.72 10.66
N LYS A 91 -21.22 4.48 9.67
CA LYS A 91 -20.64 4.59 8.34
C LYS A 91 -20.58 6.07 7.98
N GLU A 92 -19.42 6.54 7.58
CA GLU A 92 -19.20 7.93 7.19
C GLU A 92 -18.44 7.96 5.86
N LYS A 93 -18.86 8.84 4.94
CA LYS A 93 -18.17 9.04 3.66
C LYS A 93 -17.45 10.39 3.71
N LYS A 94 -16.12 10.37 3.50
CA LYS A 94 -15.27 11.57 3.43
C LYS A 94 -14.61 11.63 2.06
N GLY A 95 -15.18 12.46 1.18
CA GLY A 95 -14.77 12.50 -0.23
C GLY A 95 -15.08 11.17 -0.91
N ASP A 96 -14.05 10.54 -1.46
CA ASP A 96 -14.16 9.24 -2.13
C ASP A 96 -13.97 8.05 -1.16
N ASP A 97 -13.54 8.29 0.08
CA ASP A 97 -13.29 7.23 1.05
C ASP A 97 -14.50 6.98 1.97
N VAL A 98 -14.76 5.71 2.25
CA VAL A 98 -15.79 5.28 3.21
C VAL A 98 -15.13 4.71 4.45
N GLY A 99 -15.41 5.33 5.59
CA GLY A 99 -14.98 4.90 6.91
C GLY A 99 -16.11 4.19 7.67
N PHE A 100 -15.72 3.19 8.45
CA PHE A 100 -16.61 2.41 9.31
C PHE A 100 -16.15 2.51 10.77
N ARG A 101 -17.12 2.68 11.67
CA ARG A 101 -16.93 2.55 13.10
C ARG A 101 -17.53 1.24 13.57
N LEU A 102 -16.82 0.55 14.44
CA LEU A 102 -17.07 -0.85 14.76
C LEU A 102 -17.27 -1.05 16.26
N ALA A 103 -18.11 -2.00 16.63
CA ALA A 103 -18.25 -2.48 18.01
C ALA A 103 -18.00 -3.98 18.06
N CYS A 104 -17.29 -4.43 19.08
CA CYS A 104 -17.06 -5.83 19.38
C CYS A 104 -17.71 -6.20 20.71
N GLN A 105 -17.62 -7.48 21.11
CA GLN A 105 -18.14 -7.95 22.41
C GLN A 105 -17.52 -7.22 23.61
N PHE A 106 -16.34 -6.63 23.45
CA PHE A 106 -15.62 -5.90 24.49
C PHE A 106 -15.95 -4.41 24.51
N GLY A 107 -16.78 -3.92 23.57
CA GLY A 107 -17.18 -2.53 23.46
C GLY A 107 -16.89 -1.92 22.09
N GLU A 108 -17.04 -0.60 22.02
CA GLU A 108 -16.84 0.19 20.81
C GLU A 108 -15.36 0.44 20.53
N ILE A 109 -14.96 0.22 19.28
CA ILE A 109 -13.63 0.54 18.80
C ILE A 109 -13.62 2.01 18.37
N GLN A 110 -12.72 2.80 18.95
CA GLN A 110 -12.68 4.25 18.73
C GLN A 110 -12.19 4.64 17.33
N ASN A 111 -11.41 3.76 16.69
CA ASN A 111 -10.82 4.03 15.39
C ASN A 111 -11.82 3.84 14.25
N TRP A 112 -11.61 4.60 13.17
CA TRP A 112 -12.29 4.41 11.90
C TRP A 112 -11.49 3.47 11.01
N TYR A 113 -12.19 2.56 10.35
CA TYR A 113 -11.62 1.52 9.50
C TYR A 113 -12.08 1.70 8.07
N THR A 114 -11.18 1.49 7.11
CA THR A 114 -11.54 1.44 5.68
C THR A 114 -11.97 0.03 5.30
N ILE A 115 -12.66 -0.08 4.16
CA ILE A 115 -13.14 -1.36 3.64
C ILE A 115 -12.03 -2.42 3.49
N GLU A 116 -10.81 -2.01 3.15
CA GLU A 116 -9.65 -2.90 2.97
C GLU A 116 -9.24 -3.62 4.25
N SER A 117 -9.53 -3.01 5.41
CA SER A 117 -9.22 -3.56 6.72
C SER A 117 -10.30 -4.47 7.28
N LEU A 118 -11.42 -4.62 6.55
CA LEU A 118 -12.57 -5.43 6.97
C LEU A 118 -12.62 -6.73 6.17
N VAL A 119 -12.95 -7.81 6.87
CA VAL A 119 -13.26 -9.10 6.27
C VAL A 119 -14.77 -9.34 6.42
N ASP A 120 -15.45 -9.59 5.30
CA ASP A 120 -16.87 -9.93 5.30
C ASP A 120 -17.11 -11.28 5.99
N LEU A 121 -18.02 -11.32 6.96
CA LEU A 121 -18.41 -12.55 7.65
C LEU A 121 -19.81 -13.05 7.22
N ARG A 122 -20.49 -12.35 6.30
CA ARG A 122 -21.86 -12.71 5.87
C ARG A 122 -21.91 -13.96 4.99
N SER A 123 -20.77 -14.40 4.45
CA SER A 123 -20.64 -15.54 3.54
C SER A 123 -20.18 -16.85 4.19
N SER A 124 -20.09 -16.90 5.53
CA SER A 124 -19.74 -18.11 6.28
C SER A 124 -20.93 -18.96 6.67
#